data_AF-A0A0C9YM05-F1
#
_entry.id   AF-A0A0C9YM05-F1
#
_cell.length_a   1.000
_cell.length_b   1.000
_cell.length_c   1.000
_cell.angle_alpha   90.00
_cell.angle_beta   90.00
_cell.angle_gamma   90.00
#
_symmetry.space_group_name_H-M   'P 1'
#
loop_
_entity.id
_entity.type
_entity.pdbx_description
1 polymer ?
#
loop_
_entity_poly.entity_id
_entity_poly.type
_entity_poly.pdbx_seq_one_letter_code
_entity_poly.pdbx_strand_id
1 'polypeptide(L)'
;MYVLWALLPDECIRRLGIVWYPNREWAVLLPAYSVIIVLLTYFTYFSLALANTPAFSDPMAFIDAKAHIPALDGPDPYRRSNDPNVVPESYDIPIGIVNRVLYGPRKHRE
;
A
#
# COMPACT_ATOMS: atom_id res chain seq x y z
N MET A 1 -33.07 8.85 -9.92
CA MET A 1 -33.77 8.12 -11.01
C MET A 1 -34.28 6.75 -10.55
N TYR A 2 -33.41 5.83 -10.09
CA TYR A 2 -33.84 4.50 -9.60
C TYR A 2 -34.71 4.52 -8.33
N VAL A 3 -34.40 5.39 -7.36
CA VAL A 3 -35.22 5.55 -6.14
C VAL A 3 -36.62 6.06 -6.45
N LEU A 4 -36.74 6.98 -7.40
CA LEU A 4 -38.02 7.57 -7.82
C LEU A 4 -38.90 6.55 -8.55
N TRP A 5 -38.29 5.65 -9.32
CA TRP A 5 -38.95 4.51 -9.95
C TRP A 5 -39.37 3.43 -8.94
N ALA A 6 -38.59 3.22 -7.88
CA ALA A 6 -38.92 2.27 -6.81
C ALA A 6 -40.12 2.70 -5.96
N LEU A 7 -40.28 4.01 -5.77
CA LEU A 7 -41.33 4.62 -4.92
C LEU A 7 -42.62 4.92 -5.70
N LEU A 8 -42.60 4.88 -7.03
CA LEU A 8 -43.78 5.20 -7.84
C LEU A 8 -44.80 4.02 -7.82
N PRO A 9 -46.08 4.27 -7.54
CA PRO A 9 -47.12 3.25 -7.63
C PRO A 9 -47.34 2.79 -9.07
N ASP A 10 -47.74 1.53 -9.23
CA ASP A 10 -47.92 0.89 -10.54
C ASP A 10 -48.98 1.60 -11.41
N GLU A 11 -49.99 2.23 -10.82
CA GLU A 11 -51.00 2.98 -11.57
C GLU A 11 -50.40 4.14 -12.37
N CYS A 12 -49.41 4.85 -11.82
CA CYS A 12 -48.74 5.96 -12.51
C CYS A 12 -47.91 5.46 -13.69
N ILE A 13 -47.21 4.33 -13.53
CA ILE A 13 -46.36 3.73 -14.56
C ILE A 13 -47.23 3.19 -15.72
N ARG A 14 -48.34 2.53 -15.39
CA ARG A 14 -49.32 2.05 -16.39
C ARG A 14 -49.99 3.19 -17.14
N ARG A 15 -50.31 4.30 -16.47
CA ARG A 15 -50.86 5.52 -17.13
C ARG A 15 -49.86 6.20 -18.07
N LEU A 16 -48.56 6.06 -17.82
CA LEU A 16 -47.51 6.54 -18.72
C LEU A 16 -47.34 5.68 -19.98
N GLY A 17 -48.07 4.57 -20.12
CA GLY A 17 -48.00 3.67 -21.29
C GLY A 17 -46.84 2.67 -21.24
N ILE A 18 -46.18 2.51 -20.09
CA ILE A 18 -45.06 1.58 -19.92
C ILE A 18 -45.64 0.20 -19.57
N VAL A 19 -45.65 -0.70 -20.56
CA VAL A 19 -46.23 -2.05 -20.43
C VAL A 19 -45.25 -3.04 -19.78
N TRP A 20 -43.95 -2.79 -19.86
CA TRP A 20 -42.92 -3.66 -19.30
C TRP A 20 -41.85 -2.85 -18.56
N TYR A 21 -41.56 -3.24 -17.33
CA TYR A 21 -40.47 -2.69 -16.53
C TYR A 21 -39.79 -3.83 -15.72
N PRO A 22 -38.47 -3.75 -15.47
CA PRO A 22 -37.73 -4.77 -14.72
C PRO A 22 -38.18 -4.88 -13.26
N ASN A 23 -37.97 -6.01 -12.58
CA ASN A 23 -38.48 -6.22 -11.21
C ASN A 23 -38.02 -5.11 -10.23
N ARG A 24 -38.90 -4.65 -9.31
CA ARG A 24 -38.60 -3.51 -8.41
C ARG A 24 -37.45 -3.78 -7.43
N GLU A 25 -37.13 -5.05 -7.21
CA GLU A 25 -36.02 -5.50 -6.35
C GLU A 25 -34.67 -4.91 -6.77
N TRP A 26 -34.48 -4.59 -8.06
CA TRP A 26 -33.27 -3.95 -8.57
C TRP A 26 -32.98 -2.59 -7.91
N ALA A 27 -34.00 -1.89 -7.42
CA ALA A 27 -33.81 -0.63 -6.72
C ALA A 27 -33.11 -0.78 -5.36
N VAL A 28 -33.22 -1.95 -4.72
CA VAL A 28 -32.55 -2.28 -3.46
C VAL A 28 -31.24 -3.03 -3.73
N LEU A 29 -31.23 -3.91 -4.73
CA LEU A 29 -30.03 -4.66 -5.11
C LEU A 29 -28.90 -3.72 -5.56
N LEU A 30 -29.18 -2.71 -6.39
CA LEU A 30 -28.14 -1.77 -6.87
C LEU A 30 -27.39 -1.05 -5.74
N PRO A 31 -28.05 -0.38 -4.77
CA PRO A 31 -27.35 0.24 -3.65
C PRO A 31 -26.70 -0.77 -2.70
N ALA A 32 -27.28 -1.96 -2.51
CA ALA A 32 -26.65 -3.00 -1.70
C ALA A 32 -25.34 -3.49 -2.34
N TYR A 33 -25.35 -3.80 -3.64
CA TYR A 33 -24.16 -4.23 -4.37
C TYR A 33 -23.13 -3.11 -4.49
N SER A 34 -23.54 -1.84 -4.62
CA SER A 34 -22.57 -0.74 -4.69
C SER A 34 -21.77 -0.60 -3.40
N VAL A 35 -22.41 -0.76 -2.23
CA VAL A 35 -21.72 -0.78 -0.93
C VAL A 35 -20.72 -1.93 -0.88
N ILE A 36 -21.12 -3.14 -1.31
CA ILE A 36 -20.22 -4.30 -1.34
C ILE A 36 -19.04 -4.06 -2.28
N ILE A 37 -19.26 -3.50 -3.47
CA ILE A 37 -18.21 -3.18 -4.43
C ILE A 37 -17.22 -2.17 -3.82
N VAL A 38 -17.72 -1.10 -3.19
CA VAL A 38 -16.86 -0.11 -2.53
C VAL A 38 -16.00 -0.75 -1.44
N LEU A 39 -16.59 -1.56 -0.57
CA LEU A 39 -15.85 -2.28 0.48
C LEU A 39 -14.81 -3.24 -0.11
N LEU A 40 -15.18 -3.98 -1.16
CA LEU A 40 -14.27 -4.89 -1.86
C LEU A 40 -13.11 -4.14 -2.51
N THR A 41 -13.35 -2.98 -3.12
CA THR A 41 -12.31 -2.13 -3.70
C THR A 41 -11.31 -1.69 -2.64
N TYR A 42 -11.79 -1.22 -1.48
CA TYR A 42 -10.91 -0.85 -0.36
C TYR A 42 -10.11 -2.03 0.18
N PHE A 43 -10.76 -3.18 0.36
CA PHE A 43 -10.08 -4.38 0.84
C PHE A 43 -9.01 -4.87 -0.15
N THR A 44 -9.32 -4.82 -1.44
CA THR A 44 -8.37 -5.18 -2.51
C THR A 44 -7.21 -4.20 -2.55
N TYR A 45 -7.48 -2.90 -2.47
CA TYR A 45 -6.44 -1.87 -2.39
C TYR A 45 -5.53 -2.09 -1.19
N PHE A 46 -6.09 -2.35 -0.01
CA PHE A 46 -5.32 -2.63 1.21
C PHE A 46 -4.45 -3.89 1.05
N SER A 47 -5.03 -4.96 0.50
CA SER A 47 -4.32 -6.21 0.24
C SER A 47 -3.15 -5.99 -0.74
N LEU A 48 -3.37 -5.19 -1.78
CA LEU A 48 -2.35 -4.85 -2.76
C LEU A 48 -1.27 -3.93 -2.17
N ALA A 49 -1.65 -2.96 -1.34
CA ALA A 49 -0.70 -2.11 -0.63
C ALA A 49 0.20 -2.92 0.30
N LEU A 50 -0.37 -3.86 1.06
CA LEU A 50 0.40 -4.79 1.89
C LEU A 50 1.30 -5.70 1.06
N ALA A 51 0.80 -6.24 -0.05
CA ALA A 51 1.59 -7.11 -0.93
C ALA A 51 2.76 -6.38 -1.62
N ASN A 52 2.63 -5.08 -1.88
CA ASN A 52 3.70 -4.25 -2.45
C ASN A 52 4.63 -3.64 -1.40
N THR A 53 4.35 -3.81 -0.11
CA THR A 53 5.23 -3.32 0.94
C THR A 53 6.42 -4.27 1.06
N PRO A 54 7.68 -3.77 0.94
CA PRO A 54 8.86 -4.60 1.14
C PRO A 54 8.90 -5.18 2.56
N ALA A 55 9.58 -6.32 2.73
CA ALA A 55 9.71 -6.95 4.03
C ALA A 55 10.34 -5.98 5.04
N PHE A 56 9.92 -6.03 6.32
CA PHE A 56 10.50 -5.17 7.37
C PHE A 56 12.01 -5.37 7.57
N SER A 57 12.53 -6.52 7.16
CA SER A 57 13.96 -6.83 7.17
C SER A 57 14.73 -6.22 6.01
N ASP A 58 14.03 -5.73 4.98
CA ASP A 58 14.64 -5.11 3.81
C ASP A 58 14.90 -3.63 4.08
N PRO A 59 16.16 -3.14 3.95
CA PRO A 59 16.46 -1.72 4.04
C PRO A 59 15.65 -0.88 3.04
N MET A 60 15.17 -1.45 1.93
CA MET A 60 14.29 -0.76 0.96
C MET A 60 12.97 -0.28 1.56
N ALA A 61 12.55 -0.79 2.72
CA ALA A 61 11.34 -0.31 3.41
C ALA A 61 11.48 1.13 3.95
N PHE A 62 12.70 1.61 4.19
CA PHE A 62 12.98 2.91 4.81
C PHE A 62 13.79 3.85 3.92
N ILE A 63 14.05 3.44 2.68
CA ILE A 63 14.99 4.08 1.77
C ILE A 63 14.22 4.56 0.53
N ASP A 64 14.55 5.75 0.03
CA ASP A 64 13.96 6.29 -1.19
C ASP A 64 14.72 5.87 -2.45
N ALA A 65 14.18 6.20 -3.62
CA ALA A 65 14.80 5.85 -4.90
C ALA A 65 16.13 6.57 -5.19
N LYS A 66 16.53 7.57 -4.39
CA LYS A 66 17.74 8.37 -4.58
C LYS A 66 18.84 8.09 -3.56
N ALA A 67 18.56 7.29 -2.54
CA ALA A 67 19.53 6.95 -1.53
C ALA A 67 20.77 6.29 -2.13
N HIS A 68 21.93 6.77 -1.71
CA HIS A 68 23.20 6.30 -2.22
C HIS A 68 23.71 5.19 -1.32
N ILE A 69 23.16 3.99 -1.48
CA ILE A 69 23.59 2.80 -0.74
C ILE A 69 24.46 1.89 -1.60
N PRO A 70 25.42 1.19 -0.98
CA PRO A 70 26.23 0.22 -1.71
C PRO A 70 25.43 -1.02 -2.09
N ALA A 71 25.89 -1.71 -3.14
CA ALA A 71 25.29 -2.97 -3.58
C ALA A 71 25.35 -4.02 -2.45
N LEU A 72 24.20 -4.64 -2.15
CA LEU A 72 24.03 -5.63 -1.07
C LEU A 72 24.91 -6.88 -1.27
N ASP A 73 25.19 -7.25 -2.52
CA ASP A 73 26.00 -8.43 -2.87
C ASP A 73 27.50 -8.10 -3.06
N GLY A 74 27.90 -6.83 -2.85
CA GLY A 74 29.26 -6.35 -3.05
C GLY A 74 30.14 -6.43 -1.80
N PRO A 75 31.46 -6.16 -1.94
CA PRO A 75 32.34 -6.01 -0.79
C PRO A 75 31.89 -4.81 0.06
N ASP A 76 31.73 -4.99 1.38
CA ASP A 76 31.34 -3.95 2.33
C ASP A 76 32.18 -2.66 2.16
N PRO A 77 31.64 -1.58 1.58
CA PRO A 77 32.42 -0.38 1.30
C PRO A 77 32.71 0.41 2.57
N TYR A 78 31.84 0.31 3.59
CA TYR A 78 32.09 0.85 4.93
C TYR A 78 33.30 0.23 5.63
N ARG A 79 33.79 -0.91 5.13
CA ARG A 79 34.99 -1.56 5.65
C ARG A 79 36.25 -1.03 4.97
N ARG A 80 36.15 -0.75 3.66
CA ARG A 80 37.21 -0.11 2.85
C ARG A 80 37.49 1.33 3.26
N SER A 81 36.49 2.05 3.78
CA SER A 81 36.68 3.43 4.27
C SER A 81 37.63 3.55 5.46
N ASN A 82 38.03 2.44 6.10
CA ASN A 82 39.05 2.43 7.15
C ASN A 82 40.49 2.39 6.60
N ASP A 83 40.68 2.18 5.29
CA ASP A 83 42.01 2.20 4.69
C ASP A 83 42.46 3.66 4.46
N PRO A 84 43.57 4.11 5.08
CA PRO A 84 44.07 5.47 4.92
C PRO A 84 44.53 5.79 3.48
N ASN A 85 44.74 4.79 2.63
CA ASN A 85 45.17 4.97 1.24
C ASN A 85 44.01 5.09 0.23
N VAL A 86 42.76 5.01 0.68
CA VAL A 86 41.58 5.03 -0.19
C VAL A 86 40.70 6.20 0.18
N VAL A 87 40.33 7.03 -0.81
CA VAL A 87 39.27 8.02 -0.61
C VAL A 87 37.93 7.28 -0.69
N PRO A 88 37.15 7.22 0.41
CA PRO A 88 35.87 6.53 0.39
C PRO A 88 34.87 7.28 -0.49
N GLU A 89 34.12 6.51 -1.28
CA GLU A 89 32.95 7.02 -1.99
C GLU A 89 31.86 7.42 -0.97
N SER A 90 31.10 8.46 -1.30
CA SER A 90 30.09 9.04 -0.41
C SER A 90 28.82 8.19 -0.41
N TYR A 91 28.69 7.25 0.52
CA TYR A 91 27.50 6.44 0.73
C TYR A 91 26.68 6.91 1.94
N ASP A 92 25.36 6.83 1.83
CA ASP A 92 24.45 6.96 2.96
C ASP A 92 24.63 5.76 3.91
N ILE A 93 24.62 6.00 5.22
CA ILE A 93 24.76 4.94 6.23
C ILE A 93 23.36 4.59 6.74
N PRO A 94 22.89 3.34 6.57
CA PRO A 94 21.58 2.92 7.08
C PRO A 94 21.44 3.15 8.57
N ILE A 95 20.28 3.67 9.00
CA ILE A 95 20.00 3.97 10.40
C ILE A 95 20.13 2.75 11.32
N GLY A 96 19.85 1.53 10.80
CA GLY A 96 20.05 0.29 11.54
C GLY A 96 21.51 0.04 11.91
N ILE A 97 22.46 0.37 11.02
CA ILE A 97 23.90 0.27 11.30
C ILE A 97 24.29 1.31 12.35
N VAL A 98 23.87 2.57 12.17
CA VAL A 98 24.15 3.65 13.11
C VAL A 98 23.62 3.31 14.51
N ASN A 99 22.37 2.82 14.59
CA ASN A 99 21.75 2.43 15.85
C ASN A 99 22.51 1.28 16.52
N ARG A 100 22.92 0.26 15.74
CA ARG A 100 23.72 -0.86 16.25
C ARG A 100 25.10 -0.42 16.76
N VAL A 101 25.74 0.54 16.10
CA VAL A 101 27.07 1.03 16.52
C VAL A 101 26.97 1.94 17.75
N LEU A 102 25.98 2.85 17.78
CA LEU A 102 25.82 3.82 18.87
C LEU A 102 25.19 3.20 20.13
N TYR A 103 24.17 2.35 19.94
CA TYR A 103 23.32 1.84 21.02
C TYR A 103 23.34 0.30 21.14
N GLY A 104 24.14 -0.39 20.33
CA GLY A 104 24.28 -1.84 20.44
C GLY A 104 24.92 -2.26 21.77
N PRO A 105 24.78 -3.54 22.16
CA PRO A 105 25.36 -4.05 23.38
C PRO A 105 26.87 -3.82 23.37
N ARG A 106 27.36 -2.94 24.25
CA ARG A 106 28.80 -2.74 24.45
C ARG A 106 29.36 -4.06 24.95
N LYS A 107 30.23 -4.68 24.16
CA LYS A 107 31.03 -5.81 24.62
C LYS A 107 31.94 -5.27 25.73
N HIS A 108 31.56 -5.49 26.98
CA HIS A 108 32.41 -5.19 28.12
C HIS A 108 33.67 -6.02 27.94
N ARG A 109 34.79 -5.37 27.62
CA ARG A 109 36.07 -6.02 27.44
C ARG A 109 36.62 -6.20 28.85
N GLU A 110 36.44 -7.39 29.41
CA GLU A 110 37.24 -7.87 30.55
C GLU A 110 38.68 -8.16 30.11
#